data_AF-A0AAJ1RJ40-F1
#
_entry.id   AF-A0AAJ1RJ40-F1
#
_cell.length_a   1.000
_cell.length_b   1.000
_cell.length_c   1.000
_cell.angle_alpha   90.00
_cell.angle_beta   90.00
_cell.angle_gamma   90.00
#
_symmetry.space_group_name_H-M   'P 1'
#
loop_
_entity.id
_entity.type
_entity.pdbx_description
1 polymer ?
#
loop_
_entity_poly.entity_id
_entity_poly.type
_entity_poly.pdbx_seq_one_letter_code
_entity_poly.pdbx_strand_id
1 'polypeptide(L)'
;MSDAPLKGWNHTPNVPLKVSPFFSWPPRPVEMVKWVFNSWFFVTEKLILVGIAFISFYWFQPPLEVTRTLAFGWVAEMFIRNVILMTLVAGGLHVYFYTFTKQGKALKYDARPLMKSGRQFTLGGQIRDNIFWTIASGVTVWTAY
;
A
#
# COMPACT_ATOMS: atom_id res chain seq x y z
N MET A 1 11.41 -18.49 -25.51
CA MET A 1 12.17 -17.26 -25.16
C MET A 1 13.21 -17.68 -24.14
N SER A 2 14.46 -17.22 -24.23
CA SER A 2 15.52 -17.62 -23.32
C SER A 2 15.16 -17.31 -21.87
N ASP A 3 15.36 -18.25 -20.95
CA ASP A 3 15.21 -18.07 -19.49
C ASP A 3 16.24 -17.09 -18.87
N ALA A 4 16.91 -16.29 -19.70
CA ALA A 4 17.90 -15.33 -19.27
C ALA A 4 17.20 -14.06 -18.73
N PRO A 5 17.52 -13.62 -17.51
CA PRO A 5 16.91 -12.43 -16.92
C PRO A 5 17.22 -11.18 -17.74
N LEU A 6 16.23 -10.26 -17.82
CA LEU A 6 16.38 -8.99 -18.50
C LEU A 6 17.52 -8.18 -17.88
N LYS A 7 18.42 -7.66 -18.72
CA LYS A 7 19.58 -6.87 -18.26
C LYS A 7 19.10 -5.67 -17.43
N GLY A 8 19.58 -5.58 -16.19
CA GLY A 8 19.26 -4.50 -15.25
C GLY A 8 18.08 -4.77 -14.30
N TRP A 9 17.39 -5.91 -14.44
CA TRP A 9 16.27 -6.30 -13.57
C TRP A 9 16.70 -7.42 -12.63
N ASN A 10 16.30 -7.40 -11.35
CA ASN A 10 16.57 -8.56 -10.46
C ASN A 10 15.45 -9.61 -10.52
N HIS A 11 14.22 -9.21 -10.84
CA HIS A 11 13.07 -10.10 -10.90
C HIS A 11 12.35 -9.95 -12.25
N THR A 12 12.10 -11.06 -12.91
CA THR A 12 11.31 -11.12 -14.15
C THR A 12 10.16 -12.10 -13.95
N PRO A 13 8.90 -11.65 -14.07
CA PRO A 13 7.75 -12.52 -13.90
C PRO A 13 7.61 -13.44 -15.12
N ASN A 14 6.90 -14.56 -14.95
CA ASN A 14 6.60 -15.44 -16.06
C ASN A 14 5.71 -14.72 -17.09
N VAL A 15 6.16 -14.73 -18.35
CA VAL A 15 5.46 -14.12 -19.49
C VAL A 15 4.82 -15.18 -20.38
N PRO A 16 3.70 -14.87 -21.07
CA PRO A 16 2.98 -13.59 -21.05
C PRO A 16 2.23 -13.37 -19.72
N LEU A 17 2.12 -12.10 -19.31
CA LEU A 17 1.32 -11.73 -18.16
C LEU A 17 -0.14 -12.13 -18.41
N LYS A 18 -0.72 -12.88 -17.48
CA LYS A 18 -2.13 -13.28 -17.57
C LYS A 18 -3.00 -12.13 -17.06
N VAL A 19 -4.00 -11.76 -17.85
CA VAL A 19 -5.03 -10.78 -17.44
C VAL A 19 -6.09 -11.46 -16.59
N SER A 20 -6.84 -10.65 -15.83
CA SER A 20 -8.00 -11.12 -15.06
C SER A 20 -8.99 -11.86 -15.98
N PRO A 21 -9.57 -12.99 -15.54
CA PRO A 21 -10.53 -13.75 -16.35
C PRO A 21 -11.79 -12.95 -16.73
N PHE A 22 -12.08 -11.86 -16.01
CA PHE A 22 -13.14 -10.91 -16.33
C PHE A 22 -12.92 -10.18 -17.67
N PHE A 23 -11.68 -10.09 -18.14
CA PHE A 23 -11.32 -9.47 -19.43
C PHE A 23 -11.05 -10.50 -20.53
N SER A 24 -11.42 -11.77 -20.32
CA SER A 24 -11.25 -12.81 -21.34
C SER A 24 -12.54 -13.06 -22.10
N TRP A 25 -12.41 -13.18 -23.42
CA TRP A 25 -13.47 -13.64 -24.31
C TRP A 25 -13.06 -14.98 -24.95
N PRO A 26 -13.93 -16.00 -24.99
CA PRO A 26 -15.27 -16.03 -24.40
C PRO A 26 -15.24 -15.98 -22.85
N PRO A 27 -16.33 -15.58 -22.19
CA PRO A 27 -16.39 -15.54 -20.72
C PRO A 27 -16.11 -16.92 -20.13
N ARG A 28 -15.36 -16.97 -19.03
CA ARG A 28 -14.99 -18.21 -18.33
C ARG A 28 -15.50 -18.17 -16.88
N PRO A 29 -16.80 -18.42 -16.63
CA PRO A 29 -17.42 -18.20 -15.31
C PRO A 29 -16.74 -18.94 -14.16
N VAL A 30 -16.34 -20.20 -14.38
CA VAL A 30 -15.64 -21.01 -13.36
C VAL A 30 -14.31 -20.36 -12.95
N GLU A 31 -13.55 -19.84 -13.91
CA GLU A 31 -12.27 -19.17 -13.64
C GLU A 31 -12.49 -17.81 -12.97
N MET A 32 -13.57 -17.10 -13.30
CA MET A 32 -13.94 -15.85 -12.62
C MET A 32 -14.27 -16.10 -11.14
N VAL A 33 -15.07 -17.13 -10.83
CA VAL A 33 -15.39 -17.49 -9.45
C VAL A 33 -14.14 -17.92 -8.67
N LYS A 34 -13.30 -18.79 -9.26
CA LYS A 34 -12.02 -19.18 -8.64
C LYS A 34 -11.12 -17.97 -8.41
N TRP A 35 -11.06 -17.04 -9.35
CA TRP A 35 -10.25 -15.83 -9.21
C TRP A 35 -10.74 -14.95 -8.05
N VAL A 36 -12.05 -14.77 -7.89
CA VAL A 36 -12.63 -14.04 -6.74
C VAL A 36 -12.32 -14.78 -5.45
N PHE A 37 -12.52 -16.09 -5.42
CA PHE A 37 -12.29 -16.90 -4.23
C PHE A 37 -10.82 -16.82 -3.77
N ASN A 38 -9.87 -17.09 -4.67
CA ASN A 38 -8.43 -17.00 -4.37
C ASN A 38 -7.96 -15.57 -4.07
N SER A 39 -8.70 -14.58 -4.56
CA SER A 39 -8.43 -13.16 -4.32
C SER A 39 -8.85 -12.69 -2.93
N TRP A 40 -9.82 -13.36 -2.30
CA TRP A 40 -10.50 -12.90 -1.09
C TRP A 40 -10.39 -13.87 0.09
N PHE A 41 -10.34 -15.17 -0.16
CA PHE A 41 -10.27 -16.20 0.86
C PHE A 41 -8.84 -16.73 0.95
N PHE A 42 -8.36 -17.02 2.18
CA PHE A 42 -6.96 -17.04 2.69
C PHE A 42 -6.45 -15.68 3.18
N VAL A 43 -5.40 -15.68 4.02
CA VAL A 43 -4.73 -14.46 4.53
C VAL A 43 -4.06 -13.75 3.36
N THR A 44 -4.87 -12.99 2.64
CA THR A 44 -4.48 -12.12 1.54
C THR A 44 -4.34 -10.69 2.06
N GLU A 45 -3.63 -9.87 1.29
CA GLU A 45 -3.55 -8.42 1.54
C GLU A 45 -4.94 -7.80 1.74
N LYS A 46 -5.96 -8.24 0.99
CA LYS A 46 -7.33 -7.72 1.09
C LYS A 46 -7.96 -7.99 2.45
N LEU A 47 -7.80 -9.20 2.99
CA LEU A 47 -8.32 -9.50 4.34
C LEU A 47 -7.58 -8.74 5.43
N ILE A 48 -6.28 -8.49 5.26
CA ILE A 48 -5.52 -7.63 6.18
C ILE A 48 -6.10 -6.22 6.16
N LEU A 49 -6.36 -5.65 4.98
CA LEU A 49 -6.98 -4.33 4.84
C LEU A 49 -8.39 -4.28 5.42
N VAL A 50 -9.21 -5.31 5.21
CA VAL A 50 -10.55 -5.43 5.80
C VAL A 50 -10.48 -5.52 7.33
N GLY A 51 -9.54 -6.29 7.87
CA GLY A 51 -9.31 -6.37 9.31
C GLY A 51 -8.93 -5.01 9.90
N ILE A 52 -8.00 -4.30 9.27
CA ILE A 52 -7.62 -2.93 9.64
C ILE A 52 -8.82 -1.99 9.55
N ALA A 53 -9.66 -2.11 8.53
CA ALA A 53 -10.84 -1.28 8.35
C ALA A 53 -11.87 -1.52 9.48
N PHE A 54 -12.15 -2.77 9.83
CA PHE A 54 -13.02 -3.08 10.97
C PHE A 54 -12.43 -2.60 12.29
N ILE A 55 -11.13 -2.78 12.52
CA ILE A 55 -10.45 -2.27 13.71
C ILE A 55 -10.60 -0.75 13.79
N SER A 56 -10.32 -0.06 12.69
CA SER A 56 -10.43 1.41 12.60
C SER A 56 -11.85 1.89 12.81
N PHE A 57 -12.84 1.18 12.24
CA PHE A 57 -14.25 1.54 12.33
C PHE A 57 -14.83 1.32 13.73
N TYR A 58 -14.59 0.16 14.36
CA TYR A 58 -15.23 -0.16 15.63
C TYR A 58 -14.60 0.54 16.83
N TRP A 59 -13.28 0.80 16.81
CA TRP A 59 -12.57 1.35 17.97
C TRP A 59 -12.12 2.80 17.81
N PHE A 60 -11.95 3.30 16.59
CA PHE A 60 -11.32 4.60 16.34
C PHE A 60 -12.16 5.52 15.44
N GLN A 61 -13.40 5.13 15.11
CA GLN A 61 -14.32 5.99 14.40
C GLN A 61 -15.18 6.73 15.42
N PRO A 62 -15.17 8.08 15.44
CA PRO A 62 -16.06 8.83 16.30
C PRO A 62 -17.53 8.58 15.94
N PRO A 63 -18.44 8.59 16.93
CA PRO A 63 -19.88 8.42 16.67
C PRO A 63 -20.42 9.49 15.71
N LEU A 64 -21.39 9.10 14.88
CA LEU A 64 -21.99 9.99 13.88
C LEU A 64 -22.61 11.25 14.50
N GLU A 65 -23.11 11.16 15.73
CA GLU A 65 -23.65 12.29 16.48
C GLU A 65 -22.59 13.38 16.71
N VAL A 66 -21.35 13.00 16.97
CA VAL A 66 -20.21 13.91 17.20
C VAL A 66 -19.72 14.51 15.88
N THR A 67 -19.66 13.70 14.81
CA THR A 67 -19.18 14.15 13.50
C THR A 67 -20.21 14.97 12.72
N ARG A 68 -21.44 15.12 13.24
CA ARG A 68 -22.50 15.90 12.59
C ARG A 68 -22.15 17.39 12.47
N THR A 69 -21.41 17.92 13.43
CA THR A 69 -20.93 19.31 13.43
C THR A 69 -19.42 19.33 13.32
N LEU A 70 -18.87 20.21 12.47
CA LEU A 70 -17.44 20.37 12.35
C LEU A 70 -16.86 20.86 13.68
N ALA A 71 -15.99 20.06 14.28
CA ALA A 71 -15.29 20.41 15.51
C ALA A 71 -13.86 19.91 15.43
N PHE A 72 -12.93 20.75 15.90
CA PHE A 72 -11.49 20.45 15.85
C PHE A 72 -11.13 19.14 16.57
N GLY A 73 -11.84 18.81 17.66
CA GLY A 73 -11.55 17.62 18.47
C GLY A 73 -11.59 16.31 17.67
N TRP A 74 -12.73 15.99 17.06
CA TRP A 74 -12.87 14.74 16.31
C TRP A 74 -12.06 14.74 15.01
N VAL A 75 -11.85 15.92 14.39
CA VAL A 75 -10.97 16.05 13.22
C VAL A 75 -9.52 15.73 13.59
N ALA A 76 -9.03 16.26 14.72
CA ALA A 76 -7.68 16.00 15.21
C ALA A 76 -7.50 14.53 15.60
N GLU A 77 -8.51 13.92 16.25
CA GLU A 77 -8.51 12.49 16.58
C GLU A 77 -8.39 11.63 15.31
N MET A 78 -9.21 11.91 14.29
CA MET A 78 -9.17 11.23 12.99
C MET A 78 -7.82 11.41 12.30
N PHE A 79 -7.27 12.63 12.33
CA PHE A 79 -5.96 12.93 11.76
C PHE A 79 -4.85 12.10 12.43
N ILE A 80 -4.80 12.12 13.76
CA ILE A 80 -3.79 11.37 14.54
C ILE A 80 -3.90 9.88 14.26
N ARG A 81 -5.12 9.32 14.27
CA ARG A 81 -5.38 7.92 13.89
C ARG A 81 -4.81 7.60 12.51
N ASN A 82 -5.11 8.44 11.52
CA ASN A 82 -4.65 8.24 10.14
C ASN A 82 -3.12 8.32 10.02
N VAL A 83 -2.48 9.25 10.76
CA VAL A 83 -1.00 9.34 10.85
C VAL A 83 -0.41 8.08 11.46
N ILE A 84 -0.99 7.57 12.54
CA ILE A 84 -0.56 6.33 13.20
C ILE A 84 -0.69 5.17 12.22
N LEU A 85 -1.84 5.02 11.57
CA LEU A 85 -2.08 3.93 10.63
C LEU A 85 -1.07 3.95 9.47
N MET A 86 -0.91 5.11 8.84
CA MET A 86 0.02 5.28 7.72
C MET A 86 1.47 5.00 8.15
N THR A 87 1.86 5.50 9.31
CA THR A 87 3.22 5.30 9.85
C THR A 87 3.48 3.83 10.18
N LEU A 88 2.52 3.14 10.80
CA LEU A 88 2.67 1.73 11.15
C LEU A 88 2.75 0.84 9.90
N VAL A 89 1.86 1.06 8.93
CA VAL A 89 1.82 0.23 7.71
C VAL A 89 2.98 0.56 6.78
N ALA A 90 3.09 1.80 6.31
CA ALA A 90 4.12 2.17 5.35
C ALA A 90 5.51 2.17 5.99
N GLY A 91 5.64 2.69 7.21
CA GLY A 91 6.90 2.68 7.96
C GLY A 91 7.33 1.26 8.35
N GLY A 92 6.39 0.40 8.78
CA GLY A 92 6.67 -1.00 9.07
C GLY A 92 7.19 -1.76 7.85
N LEU A 93 6.53 -1.61 6.69
CA LEU A 93 7.00 -2.17 5.43
C LEU A 93 8.37 -1.59 5.04
N HIS A 94 8.58 -0.29 5.23
CA HIS A 94 9.86 0.35 4.92
C HIS A 94 11.00 -0.22 5.78
N VAL A 95 10.78 -0.37 7.08
CA VAL A 95 11.76 -0.98 8.00
C VAL A 95 12.03 -2.43 7.59
N TYR A 96 11.00 -3.21 7.29
CA TYR A 96 11.14 -4.60 6.85
C TYR A 96 11.97 -4.73 5.56
N PHE A 97 11.68 -3.93 4.53
CA PHE A 97 12.33 -4.03 3.23
C PHE A 97 13.67 -3.32 3.12
N TYR A 98 13.87 -2.19 3.80
CA TYR A 98 15.05 -1.33 3.60
C TYR A 98 15.98 -1.27 4.81
N THR A 99 15.47 -1.37 6.03
CA THR A 99 16.32 -1.42 7.23
C THR A 99 16.82 -2.84 7.47
N PHE A 100 15.89 -3.79 7.56
CA PHE A 100 16.23 -5.20 7.80
C PHE A 100 16.56 -5.97 6.53
N THR A 101 16.23 -5.43 5.35
CA THR A 101 16.52 -6.03 4.04
C THR A 101 16.04 -7.49 3.95
N LYS A 102 14.91 -7.82 4.61
CA LYS A 102 14.47 -9.22 4.81
C LYS A 102 14.16 -9.95 3.50
N GLN A 103 13.70 -9.22 2.48
CA GLN A 103 13.39 -9.77 1.15
C GLN A 103 14.60 -9.73 0.18
N GLY A 104 15.67 -9.02 0.53
CA GLY A 104 16.80 -8.79 -0.38
C GLY A 104 16.36 -8.18 -1.71
N LYS A 105 16.83 -8.75 -2.81
CA LYS A 105 16.48 -8.33 -4.18
C LYS A 105 15.52 -9.28 -4.91
N ALA A 106 15.05 -10.33 -4.24
CA ALA A 106 14.41 -11.48 -4.89
C ALA A 106 13.16 -11.12 -5.72
N LEU A 107 12.34 -10.20 -5.22
CA LEU A 107 11.11 -9.73 -5.88
C LEU A 107 11.21 -8.28 -6.35
N LYS A 108 12.42 -7.70 -6.34
CA LYS A 108 12.63 -6.31 -6.70
C LYS A 108 12.93 -6.18 -8.20
N TYR A 109 11.99 -5.62 -8.95
CA TYR A 109 12.17 -5.36 -10.39
C TYR A 109 13.43 -4.52 -10.66
N ASP A 110 13.47 -3.30 -10.13
CA ASP A 110 14.58 -2.36 -10.33
C ASP A 110 15.75 -2.61 -9.35
N ALA A 111 16.96 -2.80 -9.87
CA ALA A 111 18.16 -2.99 -9.07
C ALA A 111 18.66 -1.75 -8.33
N ARG A 112 18.24 -0.54 -8.74
CA ARG A 112 18.73 0.72 -8.16
C ARG A 112 18.39 0.83 -6.67
N PRO A 113 19.34 1.23 -5.81
CA PRO A 113 19.07 1.43 -4.40
C PRO A 113 18.14 2.63 -4.18
N LEU A 114 17.56 2.71 -2.98
CA LEU A 114 16.79 3.88 -2.58
C LEU A 114 17.69 5.12 -2.56
N MET A 115 17.21 6.24 -3.11
CA MET A 115 18.01 7.45 -3.21
C MET A 115 18.06 8.19 -1.86
N LYS A 116 19.25 8.20 -1.23
CA LYS A 116 19.45 8.89 0.05
C LYS A 116 19.52 10.40 -0.10
N SER A 117 20.01 10.89 -1.23
CA SER A 117 20.08 12.31 -1.53
C SER A 117 19.88 12.64 -3.00
N GLY A 118 19.40 13.85 -3.29
CA GLY A 118 19.26 14.36 -4.66
C GLY A 118 18.44 15.64 -4.74
N ARG A 119 18.77 16.50 -5.71
CA ARG A 119 18.09 17.80 -5.95
C ARG A 119 16.63 17.66 -6.39
N GLN A 120 16.22 16.47 -6.84
CA GLN A 120 14.83 16.16 -7.18
C GLN A 120 13.91 16.05 -5.95
N PHE A 121 14.48 15.90 -4.74
CA PHE A 121 13.73 15.78 -3.50
C PHE A 121 13.70 17.12 -2.77
N THR A 122 12.50 17.54 -2.37
CA THR A 122 12.21 18.79 -1.66
C THR A 122 12.91 18.89 -0.30
N LEU A 123 13.06 17.78 0.41
CA LEU A 123 13.79 17.66 1.68
C LEU A 123 15.15 16.97 1.51
N GLY A 124 15.64 16.94 0.27
CA GLY A 124 16.97 16.49 -0.09
C GLY A 124 17.19 14.97 0.01
N GLY A 125 16.14 14.16 0.18
CA GLY A 125 16.24 12.69 0.18
C GLY A 125 14.89 11.98 0.11
N GLN A 126 14.84 10.82 -0.55
CA GLN A 126 13.60 10.12 -0.89
C GLN A 126 12.76 9.73 0.33
N ILE A 127 13.38 9.25 1.41
CA ILE A 127 12.66 8.83 2.62
C ILE A 127 11.96 10.03 3.27
N ARG A 128 12.69 11.14 3.41
CA ARG A 128 12.18 12.34 4.09
C ARG A 128 11.02 12.94 3.31
N ASP A 129 11.17 13.05 2.00
CA ASP A 129 10.09 13.50 1.11
C ASP A 129 8.87 12.60 1.21
N ASN A 130 9.07 11.28 1.12
CA ASN A 130 7.95 10.34 1.18
C ASN A 130 7.21 10.45 2.52
N ILE A 131 7.92 10.52 3.65
CA ILE A 131 7.29 10.67 4.97
C ILE A 131 6.54 12.00 5.04
N PHE A 132 7.19 13.11 4.68
CA PHE A 132 6.60 14.43 4.78
C PHE A 132 5.38 14.59 3.88
N TRP A 133 5.49 14.29 2.59
CA TRP A 133 4.38 14.49 1.66
C TRP A 133 3.25 13.48 1.88
N THR A 134 3.54 12.27 2.34
CA THR A 134 2.47 11.33 2.72
C THR A 134 1.68 11.84 3.92
N ILE A 135 2.35 12.36 4.96
CA ILE A 135 1.66 12.84 6.16
C ILE A 135 1.03 14.22 5.93
N ALA A 136 1.82 15.20 5.50
CA ALA A 136 1.39 16.59 5.37
C ALA A 136 0.35 16.80 4.26
N SER A 137 0.45 16.06 3.14
CA SER A 137 -0.52 16.14 2.05
C SER A 137 -1.49 14.96 2.10
N GLY A 138 -1.00 13.73 1.94
CA GLY A 138 -1.87 12.54 1.81
C GLY A 138 -2.82 12.33 2.98
N VAL A 139 -2.30 12.29 4.22
CA VAL A 139 -3.12 12.06 5.42
C VAL A 139 -4.04 13.24 5.71
N THR A 140 -3.60 14.47 5.45
CA THR A 140 -4.44 15.67 5.56
C THR A 140 -5.63 15.59 4.62
N VAL A 141 -5.41 15.29 3.34
CA VAL A 141 -6.48 15.14 2.35
C VAL A 141 -7.39 13.97 2.71
N TRP A 142 -6.84 12.84 3.14
CA TRP A 142 -7.63 11.69 3.58
C TRP A 142 -8.49 11.99 4.80
N THR A 143 -8.03 12.83 5.72
CA THR A 143 -8.83 13.22 6.88
C THR A 143 -9.94 14.22 6.51
N ALA A 144 -9.74 15.01 5.46
CA ALA A 144 -10.69 16.02 5.01
C ALA A 144 -11.78 15.48 4.06
N TYR A 145 -11.53 14.36 3.37
CA TYR A 145 -12.46 13.68 2.46
C TYR A 145 -13.39 12.73 3.21
#